data_AF-A0A5I5V3V9-F1
#
_entry.id   AF-A0A5I5V3V9-F1
#
_cell.length_a   1.000
_cell.length_b   1.000
_cell.length_c   1.000
_cell.angle_alpha   90.00
_cell.angle_beta   90.00
_cell.angle_gamma   90.00
#
_symmetry.space_group_name_H-M   'P 1'
#
loop_
_entity.id
_entity.type
_entity.pdbx_description
1 polymer ?
#
loop_
_entity_poly.entity_id
_entity_poly.type
_entity_poly.pdbx_seq_one_letter_code
_entity_poly.pdbx_strand_id
1 'polypeptide(L)' 'TQLGGCGNAVMAWATNTESGFEFQTWGENRRIPVDLDGLRLVSFLPVENQ' A
#
# COMPACT_ATOMS: atom_id res chain seq x y z
N THR A 1 15.65 13.44 -1.29
CA THR A 1 14.45 12.69 -1.73
C THR A 1 14.85 11.79 -2.88
N GLN A 2 14.87 10.46 -2.69
CA GLN A 2 15.17 9.48 -3.75
C GLN A 2 14.07 9.56 -4.83
N LEU A 3 14.23 10.44 -5.82
CA LEU A 3 13.46 10.58 -7.07
C LEU A 3 11.93 10.87 -6.98
N GLY A 4 11.21 10.38 -5.98
CA GLY A 4 9.74 10.45 -5.93
C GLY A 4 9.13 11.78 -5.47
N GLY A 5 9.95 12.74 -5.00
CA GLY A 5 9.46 14.06 -4.59
C GLY A 5 8.29 14.00 -3.58
N CYS A 6 7.18 14.66 -3.92
CA CYS A 6 5.91 14.61 -3.16
C CYS A 6 4.86 13.67 -3.79
N GLY A 7 5.27 12.81 -4.73
CA GLY A 7 4.38 11.86 -5.39
C GLY A 7 4.05 10.66 -4.51
N ASN A 8 3.24 9.76 -5.04
CA ASN A 8 2.99 8.46 -4.44
C ASN A 8 3.13 7.33 -5.48
N ALA A 9 3.51 6.15 -5.00
CA ALA A 9 3.74 4.97 -5.83
C ALA A 9 3.34 3.70 -5.10
N VAL A 10 2.97 2.67 -5.86
CA VAL A 10 2.75 1.31 -5.36
C VAL A 10 3.59 0.36 -6.20
N MET A 11 4.33 -0.52 -5.53
CA MET A 11 5.07 -1.61 -6.15
C MET A 11 4.43 -2.93 -5.72
N ALA A 12 4.14 -3.80 -6.68
CA ALA A 12 3.64 -5.14 -6.42
C ALA A 12 4.49 -6.15 -7.21
N TRP A 13 4.77 -7.31 -6.60
CA TRP A 13 5.59 -8.36 -7.20
C TRP A 13 5.06 -9.73 -6.79
N ALA A 14 5.34 -10.74 -7.61
CA ALA A 14 4.98 -12.12 -7.33
C ALA A 14 5.88 -12.69 -6.21
N THR A 15 5.27 -13.41 -5.26
CA THR A 15 5.97 -14.09 -4.16
C THR A 15 5.33 -15.45 -3.92
N ASN A 16 6.03 -16.33 -3.20
CA ASN A 16 5.52 -17.65 -2.83
C ASN A 16 4.67 -17.61 -1.54
N THR A 17 3.88 -16.55 -1.34
CA THR A 17 2.93 -16.42 -0.24
C THR A 17 1.57 -17.01 -0.63
N GLU A 18 0.66 -17.16 0.34
CA GLU A 18 -0.71 -17.66 0.09
C GLU A 18 -1.46 -16.82 -0.97
N SER A 19 -1.29 -15.50 -0.95
CA SER A 19 -1.89 -14.59 -1.93
C SER A 19 -1.18 -14.60 -3.29
N GLY A 20 0.03 -15.17 -3.40
CA GLY A 20 0.82 -15.20 -4.64
C GLY A 20 1.46 -13.86 -5.04
N PHE A 21 1.30 -12.81 -4.24
CA PHE A 21 1.92 -11.51 -4.46
C PHE A 21 2.13 -10.76 -3.14
N GLU A 22 3.04 -9.79 -3.18
CA GLU A 22 3.22 -8.78 -2.14
C GLU A 22 3.23 -7.39 -2.75
N PHE A 23 2.99 -6.38 -1.92
CA PHE A 23 3.07 -4.99 -2.36
C PHE A 23 3.53 -4.03 -1.26
N GLN A 24 4.10 -2.92 -1.69
CA GLN A 24 4.59 -1.82 -0.88
C GLN A 24 4.12 -0.48 -1.48
N THR A 25 3.80 0.46 -0.61
CA THR A 25 3.42 1.82 -0.98
C THR A 25 4.50 2.82 -0.58
N TRP A 26 4.66 3.88 -1.36
CA TRP A 26 5.54 5.01 -1.07
C TRP A 26 4.78 6.31 -1.25
N GLY A 27 5.01 7.29 -0.37
CA GLY A 27 4.29 8.56 -0.35
C GLY A 27 2.91 8.49 0.31
N GLU A 28 2.29 9.66 0.52
CA GLU A 28 0.97 9.76 1.15
C GLU A 28 -0.14 9.34 0.17
N ASN A 29 -1.04 8.47 0.64
CA ASN A 29 -2.21 8.01 -0.09
C ASN A 29 -3.30 7.60 0.90
N ARG A 30 -4.57 7.75 0.53
CA ARG A 30 -5.70 7.26 1.32
C ARG A 30 -5.88 5.74 1.24
N ARG A 31 -5.21 5.08 0.30
CA ARG A 31 -5.11 3.62 0.17
C ARG A 31 -3.83 3.18 0.86
N ILE A 32 -3.94 2.76 2.12
CA ILE A 32 -2.80 2.33 2.92
C ILE A 32 -2.79 0.79 3.03
N PRO A 33 -1.60 0.15 2.95
CA PRO A 33 -1.50 -1.28 3.22
C PRO A 33 -1.84 -1.54 4.69
N VAL A 34 -2.63 -2.58 4.96
CA VAL A 34 -2.98 -3.05 6.31
C VAL A 34 -2.74 -4.55 6.39
N ASP A 35 -2.28 -5.02 7.54
CA ASP A 35 -2.19 -6.44 7.86
C ASP A 35 -3.43 -6.85 8.66
N LEU A 36 -4.16 -7.85 8.17
CA LEU A 36 -5.35 -8.40 8.81
C LEU A 36 -5.17 -9.92 8.87
N ASP A 37 -4.84 -10.41 10.08
CA ASP A 37 -4.58 -11.83 10.35
C ASP A 37 -3.53 -12.46 9.39
N GLY A 38 -2.47 -11.71 9.06
CA GLY A 38 -1.42 -12.16 8.15
C GLY A 38 -1.74 -11.98 6.66
N LEU A 39 -2.93 -11.48 6.33
CA LEU A 39 -3.29 -11.09 4.98
C LEU A 39 -3.00 -9.60 4.75
N ARG A 40 -2.23 -9.33 3.71
CA ARG A 40 -1.90 -7.97 3.29
C ARG A 40 -3.01 -7.39 2.42
N LEU A 41 -3.78 -6.48 3.00
CA LEU A 41 -4.95 -5.84 2.38
C LEU A 41 -4.74 -4.32 2.23
N VAL A 42 -5.73 -3.64 1.63
CA VAL A 42 -5.72 -2.18 1.45
C VAL A 42 -6.88 -1.57 2.22
N SER A 43 -6.57 -0.69 3.17
CA SER A 43 -7.56 0.17 3.83
C SER A 43 -7.75 1.45 3.05
N PHE A 44 -9.01 1.86 2.85
CA PHE A 44 -9.34 3.12 2.19
C PHE A 44 -9.84 4.13 3.21
N LEU A 45 -8.97 5.09 3.54
CA LEU A 45 -9.25 6.13 4.52
C LEU A 45 -10.34 7.10 4.01
N PRO A 46 -11.20 7.59 4.89
CA PRO A 46 -12.19 8.61 4.56
C PRO A 46 -11.52 9.89 4.04
N VAL A 47 -12.30 10.77 3.43
CA VAL A 47 -11.84 12.14 3.19
C VAL A 47 -11.77 12.84 4.55
N GLU A 48 -10.65 13.47 4.89
CA GLU A 48 -10.58 14.31 6.09
C GLU A 48 -11.64 15.41 6.00
N ASN A 49 -12.49 15.52 7.03
CA ASN A 49 -13.66 16.41 7.16
C ASN A 49 -14.95 15.98 6.45
N GLN A 50 -15.44 14.76 6.70
CA GLN A 50 -16.86 14.45 6.50
C GLN A 50 -17.73 15.03 7.62
#